data_AF-A0A6M1TVL3-F1
#
_entry.id   AF-A0A6M1TVL3-F1
#
_cell.length_a   1.000
_cell.length_b   1.000
_cell.length_c   1.000
_cell.angle_alpha   90.00
_cell.angle_beta   90.00
_cell.angle_gamma   90.00
#
_symmetry.space_group_name_H-M   'P 1'
#
loop_
_entity.id
_entity.type
_entity.pdbx_description
1 polymer ?
#
loop_
_entity_poly.entity_id
_entity_poly.type
_entity_poly.pdbx_seq_one_letter_code
_entity_poly.pdbx_strand_id
1 'polypeptide(L)'
;MAVRNNVWSDEDILEVLDLHERHGMTASEIARRKGASRSAICGLIYRANFDTDRAEAGSTVAKPENMDGGMPACWWKKRRRAA
;
A
#
# COMPACT_ATOMS: atom_id res chain seq x y z
N MET A 1 -7.34 12.89 24.68
CA MET A 1 -7.30 12.54 23.23
C MET A 1 -8.26 11.39 23.00
N ALA A 2 -9.30 11.57 22.20
CA ALA A 2 -10.21 10.49 21.86
C ALA A 2 -9.50 9.50 20.92
N VAL A 3 -9.35 8.25 21.35
CA VAL A 3 -8.92 7.16 20.47
C VAL A 3 -10.08 6.86 19.54
N ARG A 4 -10.02 7.38 18.31
CA ARG A 4 -10.96 6.98 17.26
C ARG A 4 -10.70 5.49 17.00
N ASN A 5 -11.69 4.63 17.27
CA ASN A 5 -11.75 3.30 16.67
C ASN A 5 -12.00 3.49 15.17
N ASN A 6 -10.97 3.91 14.44
CA ASN A 6 -11.05 4.17 13.03
C ASN A 6 -10.89 2.82 12.33
N VAL A 7 -12.00 2.25 11.90
CA VAL A 7 -11.96 1.18 10.90
C VAL A 7 -11.40 1.81 9.64
N TRP A 8 -10.22 1.37 9.23
CA TRP A 8 -9.60 1.83 7.99
C TRP A 8 -10.33 1.19 6.81
N SER A 9 -10.67 1.98 5.79
CA SER A 9 -11.12 1.40 4.52
C SER A 9 -9.93 0.83 3.75
N ASP A 10 -10.22 -0.02 2.77
CA ASP A 10 -9.20 -0.56 1.87
C ASP A 10 -8.49 0.57 1.11
N GLU A 11 -9.22 1.60 0.69
CA GLU A 11 -8.65 2.78 0.04
C GLU A 11 -7.69 3.55 0.95
N ASP A 12 -8.02 3.69 2.23
CA ASP A 12 -7.13 4.33 3.20
C ASP A 12 -5.84 3.54 3.39
N ILE A 13 -5.94 2.21 3.45
CA ILE A 13 -4.78 1.32 3.57
C ILE A 13 -3.89 1.46 2.34
N LEU A 14 -4.47 1.39 1.14
CA LEU A 14 -3.75 1.54 -0.11
C LEU A 14 -3.06 2.91 -0.23
N GLU A 15 -3.74 4.00 0.16
CA GLU A 15 -3.12 5.33 0.15
C GLU A 15 -1.95 5.42 1.13
N VAL A 16 -2.07 4.85 2.34
CA VAL A 16 -0.96 4.85 3.31
C VAL A 16 0.25 4.11 2.77
N LEU A 17 0.04 2.96 2.11
CA LEU A 17 1.12 2.18 1.50
C LEU A 17 1.78 2.93 0.34
N ASP A 18 1.02 3.52 -0.58
CA ASP A 18 1.56 4.31 -1.70
C ASP A 18 2.37 5.52 -1.20
N LEU A 19 1.87 6.24 -0.18
CA LEU A 19 2.59 7.35 0.43
C LEU A 19 3.92 6.90 1.07
N HIS A 20 3.95 5.70 1.65
CA HIS A 20 5.15 5.17 2.29
C HIS A 20 6.17 4.66 1.27
N GLU A 21 5.76 3.78 0.36
CA GLU A 21 6.68 3.06 -0.54
C GLU A 21 7.08 3.88 -1.76
N ARG A 22 6.11 4.57 -2.38
CA ARG A 22 6.32 5.29 -3.63
C ARG A 22 6.75 6.72 -3.42
N HIS A 23 6.18 7.38 -2.40
CA HIS A 23 6.49 8.77 -2.07
C HIS A 23 7.54 8.93 -0.96
N GLY A 24 7.97 7.84 -0.32
CA GLY A 24 9.02 7.85 0.69
C GLY A 24 8.64 8.60 1.98
N MET A 25 7.34 8.82 2.22
CA MET A 25 6.90 9.55 3.40
C MET A 25 7.09 8.72 4.67
N THR A 26 7.48 9.39 5.74
CA THR A 26 7.59 8.78 7.06
C THR A 26 6.21 8.55 7.68
N ALA A 27 6.11 7.56 8.58
CA ALA A 27 4.87 7.30 9.32
C ALA A 27 4.35 8.53 10.09
N SER A 28 5.25 9.42 10.52
CA SER A 28 4.89 10.67 11.19
C SER A 28 4.23 11.68 10.25
N GLU A 29 4.71 11.79 9.01
CA GLU A 29 4.12 12.66 8.00
C GLU A 29 2.76 12.16 7.54
N ILE A 30 2.65 10.85 7.31
CA ILE A 30 1.39 10.21 6.94
C ILE A 30 0.37 10.35 8.07
N ALA A 31 0.78 10.17 9.33
CA ALA A 31 -0.08 10.35 10.50
C ALA A 31 -0.67 11.77 10.59
N ARG A 32 0.16 12.80 10.33
CA ARG A 32 -0.32 14.20 10.25
C ARG A 32 -1.34 14.40 9.13
N ARG A 33 -1.10 13.79 7.96
CA ARG A 33 -2.00 13.89 6.80
C ARG A 33 -3.33 13.17 7.01
N LYS A 34 -3.32 12.00 7.65
CA LYS A 34 -4.51 11.16 7.91
C LYS A 34 -5.24 11.50 9.21
N GLY A 35 -4.71 12.43 10.02
CA GLY A 35 -5.29 12.75 11.33
C GLY A 35 -5.27 11.57 12.31
N ALA A 36 -4.23 10.75 12.24
CA ALA A 36 -4.05 9.53 13.04
C ALA A 36 -2.78 9.61 13.90
N SER A 37 -2.59 8.63 14.80
CA SER A 37 -1.33 8.51 15.54
C SER A 37 -0.26 7.84 14.67
N ARG A 38 1.01 8.19 14.89
CA ARG A 38 2.14 7.51 14.24
C ARG A 38 2.09 5.99 14.46
N SER A 39 1.77 5.55 15.68
CA SER A 39 1.68 4.13 16.01
C SER A 39 0.57 3.40 15.23
N ALA A 40 -0.56 4.07 14.96
CA ALA A 40 -1.61 3.50 14.13
C ALA A 40 -1.13 3.27 12.68
N ILE A 41 -0.38 4.23 12.12
CA ILE A 41 0.21 4.09 10.78
C ILE A 41 1.25 2.97 10.74
N CYS A 42 2.17 2.91 11.71
CA CYS A 42 3.16 1.82 11.78
C CYS A 42 2.49 0.44 11.88
N GLY A 43 1.46 0.30 12.71
CA GLY A 43 0.73 -0.96 12.84
C GLY A 43 -0.07 -1.34 11.59
N LEU A 44 -0.55 -0.35 10.84
CA LEU A 44 -1.24 -0.57 9.56
C LEU A 44 -0.28 -1.09 8.50
N ILE A 45 0.88 -0.44 8.31
CA ILE A 45 1.92 -0.87 7.37
C ILE A 45 2.42 -2.27 7.72
N TYR A 46 2.71 -2.52 9.00
CA TYR A 46 3.19 -3.83 9.45
C TYR A 46 2.22 -4.97 9.10
N ARG A 47 0.92 -4.80 9.38
CA ARG A 47 -0.07 -5.85 9.09
C ARG A 47 -0.24 -6.10 7.60
N ALA A 48 -0.27 -5.06 6.79
CA ALA A 48 -0.36 -5.19 5.34
C ALA A 48 0.83 -5.97 4.76
N ASN A 49 2.05 -5.65 5.22
CA ASN A 49 3.25 -6.36 4.80
C ASN A 49 3.24 -7.80 5.30
N PHE A 50 2.89 -8.02 6.57
CA PHE A 50 2.81 -9.36 7.14
C PHE A 50 1.80 -10.28 6.41
N ASP A 51 0.63 -9.75 6.07
CA ASP A 51 -0.39 -10.52 5.34
C ASP A 51 0.07 -10.84 3.91
N THR A 52 0.78 -9.91 3.27
CA THR A 52 1.37 -10.10 1.94
C THR A 52 2.49 -11.15 1.99
N ASP A 53 3.43 -11.01 2.91
CA ASP A 53 4.53 -11.97 3.14
C ASP A 53 3.99 -13.38 3.46
N ARG A 54 2.90 -13.47 4.22
CA ARG A 54 2.23 -14.73 4.53
C ARG A 54 1.56 -15.35 3.30
N ALA A 55 0.94 -14.55 2.43
CA ALA A 55 0.35 -15.04 1.18
C ALA A 55 1.43 -15.57 0.22
N GLU A 56 2.62 -15.00 0.28
CA GLU A 56 3.80 -15.42 -0.48
C GLU A 56 4.43 -16.70 0.10
N ALA A 57 4.43 -16.85 1.43
CA ALA A 57 4.96 -18.02 2.12
C ALA A 57 4.12 -19.28 1.87
N GLY A 58 4.49 -20.05 0.84
CA GLY A 58 3.86 -21.32 0.46
C GLY A 58 3.32 -21.36 -0.97
N SER A 59 3.47 -20.27 -1.73
CA SER A 59 3.17 -20.30 -3.16
C SER A 59 4.21 -21.15 -3.91
N THR A 60 3.79 -22.33 -4.40
CA THR A 60 4.57 -23.15 -5.35
C THR A 60 4.41 -22.66 -6.79
N VAL A 61 3.62 -21.59 -7.00
CA VAL A 61 3.44 -20.98 -8.30
C VAL A 61 4.66 -20.10 -8.56
N ALA A 62 5.51 -20.54 -9.48
CA ALA A 62 6.59 -19.70 -9.98
C ALA A 62 5.98 -18.39 -10.50
N LYS A 63 6.37 -17.27 -9.88
CA LYS A 63 6.01 -15.95 -10.40
C LYS A 63 6.53 -15.85 -11.84
N PRO A 64 5.68 -15.51 -12.82
CA PRO A 64 6.15 -15.34 -14.20
C PRO A 64 7.24 -14.26 -14.22
N GLU A 65 8.31 -14.44 -15.01
CA GLU A 65 9.45 -13.50 -15.14
C GLU A 65 9.05 -12.04 -15.48
N ASN A 66 7.80 -11.81 -15.89
CA ASN A 66 7.23 -10.51 -16.25
C ASN A 66 6.20 -9.98 -15.22
N MET A 67 6.22 -10.45 -13.97
CA MET A 67 5.25 -10.00 -12.95
C MET A 67 5.87 -9.38 -11.69
N ASP A 68 7.19 -9.12 -11.71
CA ASP A 68 7.80 -8.14 -10.78
C ASP A 68 7.59 -6.69 -11.28
N GLY A 69 7.02 -6.52 -12.48
CA GLY A 69 6.63 -5.24 -13.04
C GLY A 69 5.44 -4.67 -12.28
N GLY A 70 5.71 -3.95 -11.19
CA GLY A 70 4.72 -3.10 -10.54
C GLY A 70 3.94 -2.35 -11.61
N MET A 71 2.63 -2.60 -11.68
CA MET A 71 1.82 -2.07 -12.75
C MET A 71 1.99 -0.54 -12.79
N PRO A 72 2.51 0.03 -13.88
CA PRO A 72 2.78 1.46 -13.93
C PRO A 72 1.48 2.24 -13.77
N ALA A 73 1.57 3.45 -13.22
CA ALA A 73 0.40 4.30 -13.04
C ALA A 73 -0.38 4.42 -14.37
N CYS A 74 -1.71 4.22 -14.32
CA CYS A 74 -2.61 4.19 -15.47
C CYS A 74 -2.49 2.97 -16.43
N TRP A 75 -1.97 1.81 -16.01
CA TRP A 75 -1.88 0.61 -16.84
C TRP A 75 -3.22 0.17 -17.50
N TRP A 76 -4.36 0.53 -16.90
CA TRP A 76 -5.70 0.26 -17.42
C TRP A 76 -6.15 1.18 -18.57
N LYS A 77 -5.40 2.25 -18.89
CA LYS A 77 -5.74 3.14 -20.00
C LYS A 77 -5.21 2.56 -21.31
N LYS A 78 -6.12 2.19 -22.23
CA LYS A 78 -5.76 1.83 -23.62
C LYS A 78 -4.99 2.99 -24.25
N ARG A 79 -3.68 2.84 -24.48
CA ARG A 79 -2.92 3.79 -25.31
C ARG A 79 -3.60 3.84 -26.68
N ARG A 80 -4.23 4.96 -27.02
CA ARG A 80 -4.52 5.23 -28.43
C ARG A 80 -3.16 5.34 -29.12
N ARG A 81 -2.88 4.45 -30.07
CA ARG A 81 -1.77 4.66 -31.01
C ARG A 81 -2.04 5.99 -31.71
N ALA A 82 -1.06 6.91 -31.65
CA ALA A 82 -0.98 7.98 -32.63
C ALA A 82 -0.65 7.33 -33.99
N ALA A 83 -1.22 7.93 -35.04
CA ALA A 83 -1.29 7.42 -36.42
C ALA A 83 0.06 6.97 -36.98
#